data_AF-A0A3D3PBD4-F1
#
_entry.id   AF-A0A3D3PBD4-F1
#
_cell.length_a   1.000
_cell.length_b   1.000
_cell.length_c   1.000
_cell.angle_alpha   90.00
_cell.angle_beta   90.00
_cell.angle_gamma   90.00
#
_symmetry.space_group_name_H-M   'P 1'
#
loop_
_entity.id
_entity.type
_entity.pdbx_description
1 polymer ?
#
loop_
_entity_poly.entity_id
_entity_poly.type
_entity_poly.pdbx_seq_one_letter_code
_entity_poly.pdbx_strand_id
1 'polypeptide(L)'
;MKKNNDNAIELVIDEFEMNLSEEERIELQKWVHENPENQKLYRELHSLRKGLDILAEYKKLDQDRSWDTLEQKLGYLSDNRINPVIQMRKKQRMWWLSAAAILICTIGITAFLWINATTTLST
;
A
#
# COMPACT_ATOMS: atom_id res chain seq x y z
N MET A 1 24.19 -46.65 5.96
CA MET A 1 22.77 -46.28 5.74
C MET A 1 22.60 -44.80 5.43
N LYS A 2 23.14 -43.85 6.21
CA LYS A 2 22.99 -42.38 5.97
C LYS A 2 23.38 -41.89 4.55
N LYS A 3 24.55 -42.28 4.05
CA LYS A 3 25.09 -41.84 2.74
C LYS A 3 24.20 -42.17 1.54
N ASN A 4 23.39 -43.24 1.61
CA ASN A 4 22.52 -43.63 0.49
C ASN A 4 21.23 -42.79 0.45
N ASN A 5 20.78 -42.32 1.62
CA ASN A 5 19.59 -41.49 1.72
C ASN A 5 19.89 -40.05 1.28
N ASP A 6 21.08 -39.54 1.58
CA ASP A 6 21.48 -38.19 1.16
C ASP A 6 21.49 -38.07 -0.39
N ASN A 7 22.04 -39.07 -1.09
CA ASN A 7 22.03 -39.15 -2.56
C ASN A 7 20.59 -39.27 -3.10
N ALA A 8 19.76 -40.11 -2.49
CA ALA A 8 18.38 -40.28 -2.93
C ALA A 8 17.54 -39.01 -2.72
N ILE A 9 17.80 -38.24 -1.66
CA ILE A 9 17.14 -36.94 -1.43
C ILE A 9 17.54 -35.94 -2.52
N GLU A 10 18.81 -35.93 -2.94
CA GLU A 10 19.30 -35.11 -4.05
C GLU A 10 18.53 -35.43 -5.35
N LEU A 11 18.36 -36.72 -5.67
CA LEU A 11 17.53 -37.15 -6.80
C LEU A 11 16.06 -36.72 -6.70
N VAL A 12 15.48 -36.67 -5.49
CA VAL A 12 14.11 -36.15 -5.30
C VAL A 12 14.06 -34.64 -5.55
N ILE A 13 15.10 -33.90 -5.15
CA ILE A 13 15.20 -32.47 -5.41
C ILE A 13 15.33 -32.20 -6.91
N ASP A 14 16.21 -32.94 -7.59
CA ASP A 14 16.39 -32.84 -9.04
C ASP A 14 15.12 -33.21 -9.82
N GLU A 15 14.32 -34.16 -9.31
CA GLU A 15 12.98 -34.46 -9.83
C GLU A 15 12.07 -33.24 -9.75
N PHE A 16 12.06 -32.52 -8.62
CA PHE A 16 11.24 -31.31 -8.46
C PHE A 16 11.68 -30.15 -9.35
N GLU A 17 12.94 -30.14 -9.77
CA GLU A 17 13.50 -29.13 -10.68
C GLU A 17 13.43 -29.54 -12.15
N MET A 18 12.90 -30.74 -12.45
CA MET A 18 12.86 -31.34 -13.80
C MET A 18 14.25 -31.56 -14.42
N ASN A 19 15.27 -31.76 -13.57
CA ASN A 19 16.66 -31.94 -13.98
C ASN A 19 17.11 -33.41 -14.00
N LEU A 20 16.19 -34.35 -13.74
CA LEU A 20 16.49 -35.77 -13.63
C LEU A 20 16.64 -36.45 -14.99
N SER A 21 17.77 -37.14 -15.21
CA SER A 21 17.93 -38.07 -16.34
C SER A 21 17.09 -39.34 -16.18
N GLU A 22 16.96 -40.12 -17.25
CA GLU A 22 16.16 -41.36 -17.21
C GLU A 22 16.83 -42.44 -16.35
N GLU A 23 18.17 -42.50 -16.36
CA GLU A 23 18.94 -43.41 -15.50
C GLU A 23 18.75 -43.08 -14.02
N GLU A 24 18.81 -41.80 -13.67
CA GLU A 24 18.59 -41.30 -12.31
C GLU A 24 17.14 -41.52 -11.84
N ARG A 25 16.16 -41.42 -12.75
CA ARG A 25 14.76 -41.74 -12.46
C ARG A 25 14.59 -43.20 -12.06
N ILE A 26 15.27 -44.11 -12.76
CA ILE A 26 15.26 -45.54 -12.44
C ILE A 26 15.92 -45.79 -11.07
N GLU A 27 17.03 -45.12 -10.77
CA GLU A 27 17.71 -45.22 -9.48
C GLU A 27 16.81 -44.72 -8.33
N LEU A 28 16.16 -43.58 -8.52
CA LEU A 28 15.22 -43.02 -7.56
C LEU A 28 14.05 -43.96 -7.32
N GLN A 29 13.44 -44.51 -8.39
CA GLN A 29 12.36 -45.48 -8.23
C GLN A 29 12.81 -46.74 -7.51
N LYS A 30 14.02 -47.22 -7.81
CA LYS A 30 14.58 -48.38 -7.12
C LYS A 30 14.73 -48.12 -5.62
N TRP A 31 15.25 -46.95 -5.23
CA TRP A 31 15.35 -46.56 -3.83
C TRP A 31 13.98 -46.42 -3.15
N VAL A 32 12.98 -45.85 -3.84
CA VAL A 32 11.61 -45.72 -3.31
C VAL A 32 10.98 -47.09 -2.99
N HIS A 33 11.24 -48.10 -3.83
CA HIS A 33 10.68 -49.45 -3.65
C HIS A 33 11.55 -50.37 -2.78
N GLU A 34 12.76 -49.95 -2.43
CA GLU A 34 13.70 -50.77 -1.65
C GLU A 34 13.18 -51.05 -0.24
N ASN A 35 12.52 -50.07 0.40
CA ASN A 35 11.89 -50.26 1.71
C ASN A 35 10.74 -49.26 1.99
N PRO A 36 9.86 -49.56 2.96
CA PRO A 36 8.71 -48.71 3.28
C PRO A 36 9.06 -47.32 3.83
N GLU A 37 10.19 -47.17 4.51
CA GLU A 37 10.64 -45.90 5.08
C GLU A 37 11.05 -44.90 3.99
N ASN A 38 11.74 -45.38 2.93
CA ASN A 38 12.09 -44.58 1.77
C ASN A 38 10.84 -44.08 1.05
N GLN A 39 9.84 -44.96 0.87
CA GLN A 39 8.56 -44.58 0.27
C GLN A 39 7.83 -43.52 1.12
N LYS A 40 7.89 -43.64 2.45
CA LYS A 40 7.33 -42.65 3.36
C LYS A 40 8.06 -41.30 3.22
N LEU A 41 9.39 -41.31 3.24
CA LEU A 41 10.19 -40.10 3.08
C LEU A 41 9.94 -39.41 1.74
N TYR A 42 9.85 -40.18 0.65
CA TYR A 42 9.49 -39.66 -0.68
C TYR A 42 8.13 -38.93 -0.68
N ARG A 43 7.11 -39.53 -0.05
CA ARG A 43 5.78 -38.90 0.09
C ARG A 43 5.82 -37.64 0.95
N GLU A 44 6.58 -37.65 2.04
CA GLU A 44 6.75 -36.49 2.92
C GLU A 44 7.38 -35.31 2.16
N LEU A 45 8.45 -35.56 1.39
CA LEU A 45 9.11 -34.54 0.56
C LEU A 45 8.16 -33.94 -0.50
N HIS A 46 7.39 -34.78 -1.20
CA HIS A 46 6.38 -34.32 -2.16
C HIS A 46 5.29 -33.47 -1.49
N SER A 47 4.83 -33.89 -0.30
CA SER A 47 3.84 -33.13 0.47
C SER A 47 4.38 -31.77 0.92
N LEU A 48 5.65 -31.71 1.33
CA LEU A 48 6.33 -30.49 1.72
C LEU A 48 6.45 -29.53 0.54
N ARG A 49 6.89 -30.02 -0.63
CA ARG A 49 6.97 -29.21 -1.85
C ARG A 49 5.61 -28.61 -2.22
N LYS A 50 4.56 -29.42 -2.21
CA LYS A 50 3.19 -28.94 -2.46
C LYS A 50 2.76 -27.86 -1.47
N GLY A 51 3.09 -28.02 -0.18
CA GLY A 51 2.82 -27.01 0.83
C GLY A 51 3.55 -25.68 0.57
N LEU A 52 4.81 -25.75 0.11
CA LEU A 52 5.61 -24.57 -0.26
C LEU A 52 5.04 -23.86 -1.50
N ASP A 53 4.60 -24.61 -2.51
CA ASP A 53 3.99 -24.04 -3.72
C ASP A 53 2.70 -23.28 -3.38
N ILE A 54 1.84 -23.86 -2.53
CA ILE A 54 0.63 -23.20 -2.03
C ILE A 54 0.99 -21.93 -1.26
N LEU A 55 1.97 -21.99 -0.37
CA LEU A 55 2.40 -20.82 0.42
C LEU A 55 2.93 -19.70 -0.48
N ALA A 56 3.67 -20.04 -1.54
CA ALA A 56 4.18 -19.08 -2.52
C ALA A 56 3.03 -18.39 -3.26
N GLU A 57 1.98 -19.13 -3.63
CA GLU A 57 0.77 -18.58 -4.26
C GLU A 57 0.00 -17.64 -3.31
N TYR A 58 -0.20 -18.05 -2.06
CA TYR A 58 -0.81 -17.18 -1.03
C TYR A 58 -0.02 -15.89 -0.80
N LYS A 59 1.31 -15.97 -0.77
CA LYS A 59 2.16 -14.80 -0.59
C LYS A 59 2.07 -13.83 -1.77
N LYS A 60 1.98 -14.34 -3.01
CA LYS A 60 1.72 -13.51 -4.19
C LYS A 60 0.36 -12.81 -4.09
N LEU A 61 -0.69 -13.55 -3.71
CA LEU A 61 -2.03 -13.00 -3.52
C LEU A 61 -2.05 -11.88 -2.46
N ASP A 62 -1.29 -12.02 -1.38
CA ASP A 62 -1.20 -10.99 -0.32
C ASP A 62 -0.42 -9.75 -0.77
N GLN A 63 0.62 -9.93 -1.59
CA GLN A 63 1.35 -8.82 -2.21
C GLN A 63 0.44 -8.00 -3.14
N ASP A 64 -0.35 -8.66 -3.99
CA ASP A 64 -1.27 -7.96 -4.90
C ASP A 64 -2.33 -7.17 -4.12
N ARG A 65 -2.93 -7.76 -3.07
CA ARG A 65 -3.86 -7.04 -2.18
C ARG A 65 -3.23 -5.86 -1.46
N SER A 66 -1.96 -5.99 -1.08
CA SER A 66 -1.21 -4.91 -0.44
C SER A 66 -1.00 -3.74 -1.41
N TRP A 67 -0.72 -4.05 -2.69
CA TRP A 67 -0.63 -3.04 -3.76
C TRP A 67 -1.98 -2.38 -4.05
N ASP A 68 -3.07 -3.14 -4.14
CA ASP A 68 -4.43 -2.59 -4.31
C ASP A 68 -4.79 -1.61 -3.18
N THR A 69 -4.46 -1.98 -1.94
CA THR A 69 -4.72 -1.12 -0.76
C THR A 69 -3.89 0.16 -0.80
N LEU A 70 -2.64 0.08 -1.27
CA LEU A 70 -1.76 1.24 -1.43
C LEU A 70 -2.27 2.17 -2.54
N GLU A 71 -2.66 1.62 -3.68
CA GLU A 71 -3.22 2.39 -4.81
C GLU A 71 -4.52 3.10 -4.40
N GLN A 72 -5.41 2.41 -3.67
CA GLN A 72 -6.63 3.02 -3.15
C GLN A 72 -6.34 4.21 -2.22
N LYS A 73 -5.35 4.06 -1.33
CA LYS A 73 -4.94 5.16 -0.43
C LYS A 73 -4.30 6.32 -1.20
N LEU A 74 -3.47 6.05 -2.19
CA LEU A 74 -2.83 7.08 -3.01
C LEU A 74 -3.85 7.81 -3.91
N GLY A 75 -4.79 7.09 -4.51
CA GLY A 75 -5.89 7.66 -5.29
C GLY A 75 -6.80 8.55 -4.44
N TYR A 76 -7.13 8.11 -3.22
CA TYR A 76 -7.92 8.90 -2.26
C TYR A 76 -7.21 10.19 -1.83
N LEU A 77 -5.87 10.18 -1.72
CA LEU A 77 -5.08 11.38 -1.41
C LEU A 77 -4.99 12.38 -2.57
N SER A 78 -5.27 11.94 -3.80
CA SER A 78 -5.30 12.80 -4.99
C SER A 78 -6.62 13.58 -5.09
N ASP A 79 -7.75 12.93 -4.80
CA ASP A 79 -9.09 13.51 -4.98
C ASP A 79 -9.54 14.44 -3.82
N ASN A 80 -8.96 14.27 -2.62
CA ASN A 80 -9.45 14.98 -1.42
C ASN A 80 -8.78 16.33 -1.12
N ARG A 81 -8.12 16.98 -2.08
CA ARG A 81 -7.41 18.27 -1.86
C ARG A 81 -8.28 19.52 -1.98
N ILE A 82 -9.55 19.45 -1.58
CA ILE A 82 -10.34 20.65 -1.31
C ILE A 82 -10.87 20.58 0.12
N ASN A 83 -10.00 20.89 1.07
CA ASN A 83 -10.34 20.91 2.49
C ASN A 83 -11.36 22.05 2.75
N PRO A 84 -12.64 21.75 3.03
CA PRO A 84 -13.71 22.76 3.10
C PRO A 84 -13.48 23.78 4.23
N VAL A 85 -12.70 23.41 5.24
CA VAL A 85 -12.33 24.26 6.37
C VAL A 85 -11.48 25.48 5.93
N ILE A 86 -10.62 25.30 4.92
CA ILE A 86 -9.77 26.40 4.40
C ILE A 86 -10.62 27.41 3.64
N GLN A 87 -11.66 26.96 2.93
CA GLN A 87 -12.58 27.85 2.21
C GLN A 87 -13.44 28.68 3.14
N MET A 88 -13.96 28.08 4.22
CA MET A 88 -14.76 28.78 5.23
C MET A 88 -13.98 29.90 5.93
N ARG A 89 -12.71 29.65 6.30
CA ARG A 89 -11.85 30.67 6.91
C ARG A 89 -11.55 31.85 5.98
N LYS A 90 -11.37 31.61 4.68
CA LYS A 90 -11.19 32.68 3.69
C LYS A 90 -12.45 33.56 3.55
N LYS A 91 -13.63 32.95 3.49
CA LYS A 91 -14.91 33.67 3.39
C LYS A 91 -15.20 34.52 4.64
N GLN A 92 -14.94 33.98 5.83
CA GLN A 92 -15.05 34.73 7.08
C GLN A 92 -14.07 35.90 7.13
N ARG A 93 -12.79 35.69 6.75
CA ARG A 93 -11.79 36.75 6.71
C ARG A 93 -12.16 37.88 5.73
N MET A 94 -12.68 37.54 4.55
CA MET A 94 -13.18 38.53 3.59
C MET A 94 -14.37 39.33 4.14
N TRP A 95 -15.29 38.69 4.86
CA TRP A 95 -16.41 39.36 5.53
C TRP A 95 -15.93 40.38 6.57
N TRP A 96 -14.98 40.00 7.43
CA TRP A 96 -14.41 40.90 8.43
C TRP A 96 -13.64 42.08 7.82
N LEU A 97 -12.88 41.84 6.75
CA LEU A 97 -12.17 42.90 6.03
C LEU A 97 -13.13 43.89 5.37
N SER A 98 -14.23 43.40 4.78
CA SER A 98 -15.26 44.26 4.19
C SER A 98 -15.96 45.12 5.25
N ALA A 99 -16.31 44.52 6.40
CA ALA A 99 -16.91 45.25 7.52
C ALA A 99 -15.98 46.37 8.05
N ALA A 100 -14.69 46.08 8.21
CA ALA A 100 -13.70 47.06 8.66
C ALA A 100 -13.54 48.22 7.67
N ALA A 101 -13.49 47.94 6.37
CA ALA A 101 -13.37 48.99 5.34
C ALA A 101 -14.57 49.95 5.35
N ILE A 102 -15.80 49.42 5.49
CA ILE A 102 -17.01 50.23 5.59
C ILE A 102 -16.97 51.14 6.83
N LEU A 103 -16.52 50.61 7.96
CA LEU A 103 -16.39 51.38 9.20
C LEU A 103 -15.37 52.52 9.06
N ILE A 104 -14.23 52.29 8.43
CA ILE A 104 -13.23 53.33 8.16
C ILE A 104 -13.80 54.40 7.20
N CYS A 105 -14.47 54.00 6.12
CA CYS A 105 -15.07 54.93 5.16
C CYS A 105 -16.16 55.80 5.81
N THR A 106 -17.04 55.22 6.62
CA THR A 106 -18.10 55.97 7.29
C THR A 106 -17.53 56.99 8.28
N ILE A 107 -16.54 56.61 9.08
CA ILE A 107 -15.86 57.55 10.00
C ILE A 107 -15.17 58.67 9.20
N GLY A 108 -14.43 58.33 8.13
CA GLY A 108 -13.76 59.33 7.29
C GLY A 108 -14.73 60.33 6.66
N ILE A 109 -15.87 59.87 6.14
CA ILE A 109 -16.89 60.73 5.53
C ILE A 109 -17.53 61.64 6.59
N THR A 110 -17.89 61.09 7.75
CA THR A 110 -18.49 61.90 8.83
C THR A 110 -17.53 62.97 9.35
N ALA A 111 -16.25 62.64 9.55
CA ALA A 111 -15.23 63.59 9.97
C ALA A 111 -15.02 64.71 8.93
N PHE A 112 -14.97 64.37 7.65
CA PHE A 112 -14.83 65.35 6.57
C PHE A 112 -16.02 66.31 6.51
N LEU A 113 -17.25 65.80 6.63
CA LEU A 113 -18.46 66.63 6.65
C LEU A 113 -18.51 67.55 7.88
N TRP A 114 -18.11 67.06 9.05
CA TRP A 114 -18.05 67.87 10.28
C TRP A 114 -17.07 69.04 10.14
N ILE A 115 -15.85 68.78 9.65
CA ILE A 115 -14.84 69.82 9.45
C ILE A 115 -15.35 70.88 8.46
N ASN A 116 -15.95 70.46 7.34
CA ASN A 116 -16.51 71.39 6.34
C ASN A 116 -17.75 72.15 6.83
N ALA A 117 -18.55 71.58 7.74
CA ALA A 117 -19.67 72.28 8.35
C ALA A 117 -19.20 73.34 9.34
N THR A 118 -18.10 73.11 10.07
CA THR A 118 -17.54 74.10 10.99
C THR A 118 -16.87 75.28 10.29
N THR A 119 -16.35 75.10 9.07
CA THR A 119 -15.69 76.18 8.31
C THR A 119 -16.67 77.13 7.60
N THR A 120 -17.94 76.74 7.44
CA THR A 120 -18.97 77.58 6.78
C THR A 120 -19.79 78.46 7.73
N LEU A 121 -19.66 78.27 9.05
CA LEU A 121 -20.34 79.06 10.09
C LEU A 121 -19.51 80.24 10.63
N SER A 122 -18.29 80.47 10.12
CA SER A 122 -17.36 81.51 10.58
C SER A 122 -17.02 82.57 9.51
N THR A 123 -18.01 82.94 8.69
CA THR A 123 -17.98 84.14 7.82
C THR A 123 -19.25 84.93 8.01
#